data_AF-A0A2S2KR44-F1
#
_entry.id   AF-A0A2S2KR44-F1
#
_cell.length_a   1.000
_cell.length_b   1.000
_cell.length_c   1.000
_cell.angle_alpha   90.00
_cell.angle_beta   90.00
_cell.angle_gamma   90.00
#
_symmetry.space_group_name_H-M   'P 1'
#
loop_
_entity.id
_entity.type
_entity.pdbx_description
1 polymer ?
#
loop_
_entity_poly.entity_id
_entity_poly.type
_entity_poly.pdbx_seq_one_letter_code
_entity_poly.pdbx_strand_id
1 'polypeptide(L)'
;MKTRNAQLSLIFMSIVALSWTFFLPDIHAEPSVVIAMEKTTYSYCEKLFYTIQVSEITGDPAIIHIRDEIGKGSSAIPVPITDLQTPVPSLIAFEKEIFPVGKYFIDVKYSGSQATAEFNLVDSDAICIPELIKPIMANWLSGNISDGFLIDAFEKYIDKKLINIPVEINEKNVYDVSIPQWAKNIGYWWIEGMISDEDLGNAVNYLIDKKIISFSADTIDEI
;
A
#
# COMPACT_ATOMS: atom_id res chain seq x y z
N MET A 1 92.63 46.81 46.82
CA MET A 1 91.58 47.38 47.68
C MET A 1 90.36 47.71 46.82
N LYS A 2 89.33 46.87 46.92
CA LYS A 2 87.88 47.16 46.74
C LYS A 2 87.41 47.92 45.49
N THR A 3 86.73 47.20 44.58
CA THR A 3 85.40 47.59 44.04
C THR A 3 84.69 46.33 43.48
N ARG A 4 83.57 45.93 44.09
CA ARG A 4 82.62 44.93 43.58
C ARG A 4 81.65 45.67 42.65
N ASN A 5 81.61 45.31 41.37
CA ASN A 5 80.53 45.71 40.47
C ASN A 5 79.37 44.73 40.61
N ALA A 6 78.22 45.23 41.07
CA ALA A 6 76.95 44.51 41.06
C ALA A 6 76.29 44.73 39.68
N GLN A 7 76.05 43.64 38.95
CA GLN A 7 75.18 43.64 37.77
C GLN A 7 73.80 43.15 38.21
N LEU A 8 72.81 44.05 38.25
CA LEU A 8 71.40 43.68 38.31
C LEU A 8 71.00 43.19 36.92
N SER A 9 70.60 41.92 36.79
CA SER A 9 69.96 41.40 35.59
C SER A 9 68.44 41.51 35.76
N LEU A 10 67.80 42.38 34.96
CA LEU A 10 66.34 42.44 34.82
C LEU A 10 65.88 41.25 33.97
N ILE A 11 65.02 40.40 34.51
CA ILE A 11 64.32 39.34 33.76
C ILE A 11 63.02 39.93 33.22
N PHE A 12 62.94 40.10 31.90
CA PHE A 12 61.68 40.40 31.20
C PHE A 12 60.91 39.09 31.02
N MET A 13 59.80 38.92 31.75
CA MET A 13 58.91 37.77 31.61
C MET A 13 57.89 38.06 30.50
N SER A 14 58.09 37.45 29.34
CA SER A 14 57.19 37.49 28.19
C SER A 14 55.93 36.67 28.48
N ILE A 15 54.78 37.33 28.57
CA ILE A 15 53.47 36.67 28.62
C ILE A 15 52.98 36.49 27.18
N VAL A 16 53.12 35.28 26.65
CA VAL A 16 52.45 34.86 25.41
C VAL A 16 51.10 34.28 25.82
N ALA A 17 50.02 35.02 25.56
CA ALA A 17 48.66 34.52 25.72
C ALA A 17 48.34 33.57 24.57
N LEU A 18 48.44 32.25 24.81
CA LEU A 18 47.99 31.23 23.89
C LEU A 18 46.46 31.13 23.97
N SER A 19 45.75 31.80 23.08
CA SER A 19 44.30 31.61 22.93
C SER A 19 44.03 30.27 22.26
N TRP A 20 43.86 29.22 23.05
CA TRP A 20 43.26 27.97 22.59
C TRP A 20 41.78 28.20 22.31
N THR A 21 41.42 28.43 21.05
CA THR A 21 40.05 28.24 20.60
C THR A 21 39.77 26.73 20.65
N PHE A 22 39.11 26.30 21.71
CA PHE A 22 38.46 25.00 21.76
C PHE A 22 37.43 24.97 20.63
N PHE A 23 37.81 24.39 19.48
CA PHE A 23 36.85 23.93 18.49
C PHE A 23 36.16 22.71 19.09
N LEU A 24 34.99 22.91 19.69
CA LEU A 24 34.08 21.80 19.95
C LEU A 24 33.58 21.32 18.58
N PRO A 25 33.74 20.04 18.21
CA PRO A 25 33.04 19.53 17.04
C PRO A 25 31.55 19.65 17.32
N ASP A 26 30.81 20.32 16.44
CA ASP A 26 29.35 20.31 16.50
C ASP A 26 28.87 18.87 16.30
N ILE A 27 28.44 18.22 17.39
CA ILE A 27 27.78 16.91 17.36
C ILE A 27 26.32 17.19 17.01
N HIS A 28 26.03 17.43 15.73
CA HIS A 28 24.66 17.34 15.23
C HIS A 28 24.33 15.86 15.05
N ALA A 29 23.25 15.39 15.69
CA ALA A 29 22.74 14.05 15.43
C ALA A 29 22.23 13.99 13.99
N GLU A 30 22.68 13.03 13.19
CA GLU A 30 22.13 12.83 11.85
C GLU A 30 20.66 12.40 11.94
N PRO A 31 19.80 12.87 11.02
CA PRO A 31 18.42 12.41 10.94
C PRO A 31 18.38 10.89 10.88
N SER A 32 17.49 10.25 11.62
CA SER A 32 17.27 8.79 11.55
C SER A 32 15.91 8.50 10.95
N VAL A 33 15.78 7.32 10.32
CA VAL A 33 14.53 6.82 9.76
C VAL A 33 14.35 5.35 10.17
N VAL A 34 13.13 4.99 10.55
CA VAL A 34 12.73 3.62 10.92
C VAL A 34 11.41 3.29 10.24
N ILE A 35 11.21 2.02 9.91
CA ILE A 35 9.95 1.51 9.36
C ILE A 35 9.29 0.67 10.45
N ALA A 36 8.09 1.08 10.88
CA ALA A 36 7.28 0.33 11.83
C ALA A 36 6.14 -0.39 11.10
N MET A 37 5.97 -1.68 11.37
CA MET A 37 4.92 -2.52 10.78
C MET A 37 4.17 -3.24 11.91
N GLU A 38 2.84 -3.30 11.80
CA GLU A 38 2.01 -4.07 12.75
C GLU A 38 2.07 -5.58 12.48
N LYS A 39 2.35 -5.98 11.24
CA LYS A 39 2.55 -7.36 10.81
C LYS A 39 3.53 -7.44 9.65
N THR A 40 4.13 -8.62 9.48
CA THR A 40 5.13 -8.90 8.44
C THR A 40 4.70 -10.01 7.48
N THR A 41 3.47 -10.48 7.59
CA THR A 41 2.88 -11.47 6.68
C THR A 41 1.56 -10.92 6.18
N TYR A 42 1.41 -10.87 4.86
CA TYR A 42 0.23 -10.42 4.16
C TYR A 42 -0.28 -11.54 3.26
N SER A 43 -1.58 -11.60 3.06
CA SER A 43 -2.21 -12.42 2.03
C SER A 43 -2.65 -11.58 0.83
N TYR A 44 -3.08 -12.24 -0.23
CA TYR A 44 -3.88 -11.58 -1.25
C TYR A 44 -5.07 -10.85 -0.63
N CYS A 45 -5.55 -9.82 -1.32
CA CYS A 45 -6.62 -8.91 -0.91
C CYS A 45 -6.24 -7.90 0.18
N GLU A 46 -5.11 -8.09 0.85
CA GLU A 46 -4.66 -7.15 1.87
C GLU A 46 -3.87 -6.00 1.27
N LYS A 47 -3.92 -4.84 1.93
CA LYS A 47 -3.12 -3.67 1.57
C LYS A 47 -1.88 -3.62 2.45
N LEU A 48 -0.73 -3.35 1.84
CA LEU A 48 0.47 -3.05 2.60
C LEU A 48 0.25 -1.79 3.43
N PHE A 49 0.66 -1.84 4.69
CA PHE A 49 0.58 -0.71 5.62
C PHE A 49 1.79 -0.71 6.53
N TYR A 50 2.46 0.44 6.62
CA TYR A 50 3.59 0.67 7.50
C TYR A 50 3.64 2.15 7.88
N THR A 51 4.39 2.47 8.93
CA THR A 51 4.63 3.84 9.36
C THR A 51 6.11 4.17 9.24
N ILE A 52 6.42 5.28 8.58
CA ILE A 52 7.76 5.85 8.57
C ILE A 52 7.91 6.69 9.84
N GLN A 53 8.91 6.39 10.65
CA GLN A 53 9.26 7.18 11.83
C GLN A 53 10.58 7.87 11.61
N VAL A 54 10.63 9.19 11.84
CA VAL A 54 11.84 10.00 11.69
C VAL A 54 12.19 10.69 13.01
N SER A 55 13.46 10.99 13.25
CA SER A 55 13.87 11.75 14.44
C SER A 55 13.56 13.25 14.34
N GLU A 56 13.46 13.77 13.12
CA GLU A 56 13.18 15.19 12.85
C GLU A 56 12.56 15.38 11.46
N ILE A 57 11.89 16.52 11.26
CA ILE A 57 11.27 16.88 9.99
C ILE A 57 12.22 17.84 9.24
N THR A 58 12.78 17.40 8.13
CA THR A 58 13.74 18.18 7.32
C THR A 58 13.08 18.97 6.18
N GLY A 59 11.82 18.66 5.86
CA GLY A 59 11.09 19.21 4.70
C GLY A 59 11.33 18.44 3.39
N ASP A 60 12.30 17.53 3.35
CA ASP A 60 12.47 16.60 2.23
C ASP A 60 11.36 15.53 2.23
N PRO A 61 11.00 14.96 1.07
CA PRO A 61 10.21 13.73 1.05
C PRO A 61 11.08 12.51 1.37
N ALA A 62 10.48 11.49 1.98
CA ALA A 62 11.06 10.16 2.00
C ALA A 62 10.89 9.50 0.61
N ILE A 63 11.93 8.82 0.13
CA ILE A 63 11.91 8.09 -1.13
C ILE A 63 11.83 6.60 -0.84
N ILE A 64 10.77 5.97 -1.33
CA ILE A 64 10.46 4.58 -1.04
C ILE A 64 10.65 3.73 -2.29
N HIS A 65 11.23 2.54 -2.12
CA HIS A 65 11.22 1.46 -3.10
C HIS A 65 10.68 0.19 -2.45
N ILE A 66 9.73 -0.46 -3.11
CA ILE A 66 9.24 -1.79 -2.71
C ILE A 66 9.75 -2.79 -3.73
N ARG A 67 10.47 -3.82 -3.29
CA ARG A 67 11.10 -4.80 -4.18
C ARG A 67 10.93 -6.22 -3.69
N ASP A 68 10.95 -7.17 -4.61
CA ASP A 68 11.04 -8.59 -4.30
C ASP A 68 12.48 -9.00 -3.91
N GLU A 69 12.66 -10.28 -3.59
CA GLU A 69 13.95 -10.86 -3.19
C GLU A 69 15.03 -10.79 -4.29
N ILE A 70 14.62 -10.68 -5.56
CA ILE A 70 15.52 -10.58 -6.71
C ILE A 70 15.86 -9.11 -7.02
N GLY A 71 15.20 -8.16 -6.33
CA GLY A 71 15.40 -6.73 -6.49
C GLY A 71 14.53 -6.09 -7.57
N LYS A 72 13.62 -6.83 -8.20
CA LYS A 72 12.60 -6.26 -9.08
C LYS A 72 11.56 -5.57 -8.19
N GLY A 73 11.22 -4.33 -8.51
CA GLY A 73 10.40 -3.53 -7.63
C GLY A 73 9.73 -2.34 -8.29
N SER A 74 9.15 -1.51 -7.44
CA SER A 74 8.51 -0.25 -7.82
C SER A 74 9.53 0.76 -8.37
N SER A 75 9.02 1.74 -9.10
CA SER A 75 9.69 3.03 -9.23
C SER A 75 9.83 3.72 -7.86
N ALA A 76 10.61 4.80 -7.80
CA ALA A 76 10.70 5.64 -6.61
C ALA A 76 9.34 6.25 -6.26
N ILE A 77 8.89 6.06 -5.01
CA ILE A 77 7.64 6.60 -4.48
C ILE A 77 8.00 7.72 -3.48
N PRO A 78 7.81 9.01 -3.82
CA PRO A 78 8.04 10.09 -2.89
C PRO A 78 6.87 10.23 -1.91
N VAL A 79 7.16 10.25 -0.62
CA VAL A 79 6.19 10.46 0.47
C VAL A 79 6.58 11.70 1.28
N PRO A 80 5.74 12.75 1.32
CA PRO A 80 5.98 13.91 2.18
C PRO A 80 6.06 13.51 3.65
N ILE A 81 7.07 14.03 4.37
CA ILE A 81 7.20 13.84 5.81
C ILE A 81 6.84 15.16 6.49
N THR A 82 5.61 15.25 6.99
CA THR A 82 5.09 16.41 7.72
C THR A 82 5.06 16.20 9.23
N ASP A 83 5.20 14.95 9.66
CA ASP A 83 5.08 14.51 11.04
C ASP A 83 6.20 13.51 11.37
N LEU A 84 6.53 13.36 12.66
CA LEU A 84 7.54 12.38 13.10
C LEU A 84 7.13 10.93 12.84
N GLN A 85 5.84 10.69 12.65
CA GLN A 85 5.27 9.40 12.27
C GLN A 85 4.33 9.61 11.08
N THR A 86 4.68 9.04 9.94
CA THR A 86 3.90 9.14 8.71
C THR A 86 3.37 7.76 8.34
N PRO A 87 2.06 7.49 8.54
CA PRO A 87 1.42 6.28 8.05
C PRO A 87 1.40 6.26 6.52
N VAL A 88 1.74 5.11 5.93
CA VAL A 88 1.79 4.91 4.49
C VAL A 88 0.91 3.72 4.10
N PRO A 89 -0.38 3.94 3.83
CA PRO A 89 -1.25 2.91 3.28
C PRO A 89 -1.00 2.72 1.78
N SER A 90 -0.93 1.47 1.32
CA SER A 90 -0.95 1.16 -0.11
C SER A 90 -2.31 1.54 -0.71
N LEU A 91 -2.27 2.07 -1.93
CA LEU A 91 -3.47 2.36 -2.72
C LEU A 91 -4.13 1.08 -3.22
N ILE A 92 -3.32 0.07 -3.54
CA ILE A 92 -3.73 -1.21 -4.11
C ILE A 92 -3.52 -2.37 -3.12
N ALA A 93 -4.40 -3.35 -3.19
CA ALA A 93 -4.23 -4.61 -2.48
C ALA A 93 -3.23 -5.53 -3.23
N PHE A 94 -2.75 -6.56 -2.54
CA PHE A 94 -2.00 -7.63 -3.18
C PHE A 94 -2.95 -8.50 -4.01
N GLU A 95 -2.70 -8.58 -5.31
CA GLU A 95 -3.42 -9.42 -6.27
C GLU A 95 -2.51 -10.50 -6.85
N LYS A 96 -3.07 -11.69 -7.08
CA LYS A 96 -2.31 -12.88 -7.49
C LYS A 96 -1.64 -12.73 -8.85
N GLU A 97 -2.29 -12.02 -9.75
CA GLU A 97 -1.84 -11.79 -11.13
C GLU A 97 -0.68 -10.79 -11.19
N ILE A 98 -0.57 -9.90 -10.19
CA ILE A 98 0.40 -8.80 -10.16
C ILE A 98 1.57 -9.12 -9.21
N PHE A 99 1.27 -9.74 -8.07
CA PHE A 99 2.21 -9.96 -6.97
C PHE A 99 2.43 -11.46 -6.73
N PRO A 100 3.56 -12.02 -7.18
CA PRO A 100 3.91 -13.39 -6.82
C PRO A 100 4.11 -13.53 -5.31
N VAL A 101 3.75 -14.67 -4.75
CA VAL A 101 4.08 -14.99 -3.35
C VAL A 101 5.59 -14.97 -3.13
N GLY A 102 6.00 -14.58 -1.93
CA GLY A 102 7.42 -14.54 -1.58
C GLY A 102 7.77 -13.42 -0.62
N LYS A 103 9.07 -13.20 -0.46
CA LYS A 103 9.62 -12.17 0.41
C LYS A 103 9.78 -10.86 -0.36
N TYR A 104 9.40 -9.77 0.31
CA TYR A 104 9.48 -8.41 -0.18
C TYR A 104 10.19 -7.52 0.83
N PHE A 105 10.71 -6.41 0.32
CA PHE A 105 11.44 -5.41 1.10
C PHE A 105 10.86 -4.02 0.84
N ILE A 106 10.83 -3.21 1.88
CA ILE A 106 10.51 -1.78 1.84
C ILE A 106 11.80 -1.06 2.16
N ASP A 107 12.38 -0.37 1.19
CA ASP A 107 13.54 0.49 1.38
C ASP A 107 13.09 1.94 1.44
N VAL A 108 13.42 2.64 2.52
CA VAL A 108 13.10 4.05 2.73
C VAL A 108 14.41 4.83 2.82
N LYS A 109 14.55 5.87 2.01
CA LYS A 109 15.63 6.86 2.12
C LYS A 109 15.06 8.21 2.52
N TYR A 110 15.62 8.83 3.55
CA TYR A 110 15.17 10.12 4.07
C TYR A 110 16.37 10.94 4.57
N SER A 111 16.57 12.13 4.00
CA SER A 111 17.62 13.09 4.37
C SER A 111 19.01 12.46 4.65
N GLY A 112 19.46 11.58 3.74
CA GLY A 112 20.74 10.88 3.83
C GLY A 112 20.69 9.52 4.55
N SER A 113 19.72 9.32 5.44
CA SER A 113 19.52 8.07 6.16
C SER A 113 18.68 7.06 5.38
N GLN A 114 18.84 5.78 5.73
CA GLN A 114 18.15 4.67 5.09
C GLN A 114 17.66 3.65 6.11
N ALA A 115 16.50 3.07 5.85
CA ALA A 115 15.97 1.91 6.55
C ALA A 115 15.44 0.88 5.55
N THR A 116 15.52 -0.39 5.92
CA THR A 116 14.92 -1.50 5.19
C THR A 116 14.10 -2.35 6.14
N ALA A 117 12.88 -2.68 5.75
CA ALA A 117 12.02 -3.66 6.42
C ALA A 117 11.64 -4.78 5.45
N GLU A 118 11.31 -5.95 5.98
CA GLU A 118 10.89 -7.11 5.19
C GLU A 118 9.48 -7.57 5.56
N PHE A 119 8.76 -8.11 4.57
CA PHE A 119 7.49 -8.79 4.77
C PHE A 119 7.35 -9.95 3.78
N ASN A 120 6.45 -10.88 4.08
CA ASN A 120 6.14 -12.02 3.23
C ASN A 120 4.71 -11.90 2.69
N LEU A 121 4.55 -12.14 1.40
CA LEU A 121 3.25 -12.34 0.76
C LEU A 121 3.00 -13.84 0.61
N VAL A 122 1.90 -14.32 1.17
CA VAL A 122 1.50 -15.74 1.12
C VAL A 122 0.14 -15.88 0.41
N ASP A 123 -0.06 -17.01 -0.26
CA ASP A 123 -1.39 -17.40 -0.71
C ASP A 123 -2.08 -18.13 0.45
N SER A 124 -3.01 -17.45 1.11
CA SER A 124 -3.80 -18.01 2.21
C SER A 124 -5.19 -18.47 1.75
N ASP A 125 -5.40 -18.63 0.43
CA ASP A 125 -6.72 -18.78 -0.19
C ASP A 125 -7.70 -17.66 0.26
N ALA A 126 -7.19 -16.44 0.42
CA ALA A 126 -7.99 -15.29 0.78
C ALA A 126 -9.01 -15.01 -0.33
N ILE A 127 -10.28 -14.88 0.07
CA ILE A 127 -11.39 -14.64 -0.84
C ILE A 127 -11.77 -13.16 -0.74
N CYS A 128 -11.56 -12.43 -1.82
CA CYS A 128 -12.03 -11.05 -1.98
C CYS A 128 -12.39 -10.80 -3.44
N ILE A 129 -12.93 -9.63 -3.72
CA ILE A 129 -13.20 -9.19 -5.07
C ILE A 129 -11.97 -8.42 -5.57
N PRO A 130 -11.30 -8.85 -6.65
CA PRO A 130 -10.14 -8.15 -7.20
C PRO A 130 -10.46 -6.70 -7.60
N GLU A 131 -9.51 -5.77 -7.48
CA GLU A 131 -9.72 -4.34 -7.75
C GLU A 131 -10.12 -4.08 -9.22
N LEU A 132 -9.75 -4.97 -10.15
CA LEU A 132 -10.16 -4.91 -11.55
C LEU A 132 -11.69 -4.93 -11.74
N ILE A 133 -12.44 -5.44 -10.76
CA ILE A 133 -13.91 -5.48 -10.82
C ILE A 133 -14.52 -4.10 -10.61
N LYS A 134 -13.86 -3.18 -9.89
CA LYS A 134 -14.39 -1.83 -9.67
C LYS A 134 -14.65 -1.04 -10.97
N PRO A 135 -13.70 -0.93 -11.92
CA PRO A 135 -13.99 -0.26 -13.18
C PRO A 135 -15.06 -0.98 -14.02
N ILE A 136 -15.18 -2.31 -13.92
CA ILE A 136 -16.26 -3.07 -14.59
C ILE A 136 -17.62 -2.70 -13.96
N MET A 137 -17.72 -2.76 -12.64
CA MET A 137 -18.90 -2.37 -11.88
C MET A 137 -19.32 -0.92 -12.21
N ALA A 138 -18.38 0.03 -12.23
CA ALA A 138 -18.66 1.43 -12.55
C ALA A 138 -19.25 1.60 -13.97
N ASN A 139 -18.72 0.86 -14.95
CA ASN A 139 -19.27 0.85 -16.30
C ASN A 139 -20.68 0.24 -16.36
N TRP A 140 -20.93 -0.84 -15.61
CA TRP A 140 -22.26 -1.46 -15.52
C TRP A 140 -23.29 -0.52 -14.85
N LEU A 141 -22.90 0.14 -13.76
CA LEU A 141 -23.74 1.14 -13.09
C LEU A 141 -24.10 2.28 -14.03
N SER A 142 -23.15 2.71 -14.85
CA SER A 142 -23.34 3.76 -15.86
C SER A 142 -24.15 3.31 -17.08
N GLY A 143 -24.45 2.01 -17.21
CA GLY A 143 -25.18 1.44 -18.35
C GLY A 143 -24.32 1.27 -19.61
N ASN A 144 -22.99 1.35 -19.50
CA ASN A 144 -22.07 1.18 -20.63
C ASN A 144 -21.88 -0.30 -21.02
N ILE A 145 -22.17 -1.22 -20.10
CA ILE A 145 -22.12 -2.68 -20.32
C ILE A 145 -23.41 -3.35 -19.82
N SER A 146 -23.74 -4.51 -20.39
CA SER A 146 -24.93 -5.28 -20.03
C SER A 146 -24.80 -5.98 -18.66
N ASP A 147 -25.93 -6.38 -18.09
CA ASP A 147 -25.98 -7.18 -16.86
C ASP A 147 -25.19 -8.49 -17.01
N GLY A 148 -25.33 -9.18 -18.14
CA GLY A 148 -24.59 -10.42 -18.37
C GLY A 148 -23.09 -10.22 -18.51
N PHE A 149 -22.62 -9.05 -18.99
CA PHE A 149 -21.19 -8.76 -18.99
C PHE A 149 -20.63 -8.59 -17.57
N LEU A 150 -21.40 -7.99 -16.65
CA LEU A 150 -21.02 -7.94 -15.24
C LEU A 150 -20.96 -9.35 -14.63
N ILE A 151 -21.98 -10.17 -14.89
CA ILE A 151 -22.02 -11.54 -14.38
C ILE A 151 -20.89 -12.40 -14.97
N ASP A 152 -20.55 -12.25 -16.24
CA ASP A 152 -19.39 -12.90 -16.88
C ASP A 152 -18.08 -12.51 -16.18
N ALA A 153 -17.92 -11.23 -15.83
CA ALA A 153 -16.76 -10.78 -15.07
C ALA A 153 -16.73 -11.38 -13.65
N PHE A 154 -17.87 -11.48 -12.98
CA PHE A 154 -17.96 -12.15 -11.68
C PHE A 154 -17.58 -13.62 -11.80
N GLU A 155 -18.11 -14.33 -12.79
CA GLU A 155 -17.79 -15.74 -13.03
C GLU A 155 -16.29 -15.96 -13.29
N LYS A 156 -15.66 -15.08 -14.06
CA LYS A 156 -14.25 -15.24 -14.47
C LYS A 156 -13.25 -14.85 -13.39
N TYR A 157 -13.55 -13.81 -12.61
CA TYR A 157 -12.55 -13.15 -11.76
C TYR A 157 -12.83 -13.24 -10.26
N ILE A 158 -14.04 -13.65 -9.86
CA ILE A 158 -14.39 -13.77 -8.44
C ILE A 158 -14.43 -15.26 -8.07
N ASP A 159 -13.85 -15.61 -6.92
CA ASP A 159 -13.90 -16.98 -6.42
C ASP A 159 -15.36 -17.42 -6.22
N LYS A 160 -15.71 -18.59 -6.73
CA LYS A 160 -17.05 -19.20 -6.61
C LYS A 160 -17.53 -19.40 -5.16
N LYS A 161 -16.60 -19.43 -4.19
CA LYS A 161 -16.92 -19.45 -2.76
C LYS A 161 -17.55 -18.13 -2.29
N LEU A 162 -17.30 -17.03 -3.00
CA LEU A 162 -17.90 -15.72 -2.73
C LEU A 162 -19.16 -15.46 -3.56
N ILE A 163 -19.10 -15.67 -4.87
CA ILE A 163 -20.23 -15.47 -5.78
C ILE A 163 -20.37 -16.72 -6.66
N ASN A 164 -21.48 -17.43 -6.50
CA ASN A 164 -21.73 -18.67 -7.23
C ASN A 164 -22.72 -18.44 -8.37
N ILE A 165 -22.20 -18.26 -9.59
CA ILE A 165 -23.02 -18.11 -10.79
C ILE A 165 -23.50 -19.51 -11.24
N PRO A 166 -24.83 -19.74 -11.40
CA PRO A 166 -25.37 -21.08 -11.63
C PRO A 166 -25.27 -21.57 -13.08
N VAL A 167 -24.87 -20.70 -14.01
CA VAL A 167 -24.78 -20.99 -15.45
C VAL A 167 -23.52 -20.35 -16.02
N GLU A 168 -22.94 -20.98 -17.04
CA GLU A 168 -21.80 -20.41 -17.76
C GLU A 168 -22.28 -19.23 -18.64
N ILE A 169 -21.62 -18.08 -18.50
CA ILE A 169 -21.89 -16.91 -19.35
C ILE A 169 -20.96 -16.92 -20.57
N ASN A 170 -21.55 -16.79 -21.74
CA ASN A 170 -20.84 -16.76 -23.01
C ASN A 170 -21.57 -15.86 -24.01
N GLU A 171 -21.03 -15.75 -25.22
CA GLU A 171 -21.54 -14.90 -26.28
C GLU A 171 -23.03 -15.15 -26.64
N LYS A 172 -23.57 -16.34 -26.31
CA LYS A 172 -24.95 -16.72 -26.64
C LYS A 172 -25.96 -16.20 -25.62
N ASN A 173 -25.58 -16.08 -24.34
CA ASN A 173 -26.50 -15.76 -23.24
C ASN A 173 -26.12 -14.49 -22.45
N VAL A 174 -25.03 -13.80 -22.81
CA VAL A 174 -24.56 -12.56 -22.15
C VAL A 174 -25.58 -11.39 -22.22
N TYR A 175 -26.58 -11.48 -23.10
CA TYR A 175 -27.67 -10.51 -23.20
C TYR A 175 -29.00 -11.01 -22.60
N ASP A 176 -29.04 -12.26 -22.14
CA ASP A 176 -30.21 -12.91 -21.55
C ASP A 176 -30.27 -12.76 -20.02
N VAL A 177 -29.21 -12.19 -19.44
CA VAL A 177 -29.13 -11.86 -18.03
C VAL A 177 -29.84 -10.54 -17.77
N SER A 178 -30.71 -10.50 -16.76
CA SER A 178 -31.36 -9.29 -16.31
C SER A 178 -31.25 -9.11 -14.79
N ILE A 179 -30.76 -7.94 -14.39
CA ILE A 179 -30.65 -7.48 -13.01
C ILE A 179 -31.60 -6.29 -12.82
N PRO A 180 -32.53 -6.33 -11.86
CA PRO A 180 -33.43 -5.21 -11.62
C PRO A 180 -32.70 -3.91 -11.27
N GLN A 181 -33.19 -2.79 -11.79
CA GLN A 181 -32.53 -1.49 -11.64
C GLN A 181 -32.26 -1.10 -10.18
N TRP A 182 -33.13 -1.48 -9.24
CA TRP A 182 -32.93 -1.19 -7.82
C TRP A 182 -31.71 -1.91 -7.22
N ALA A 183 -31.32 -3.06 -7.77
CA ALA A 183 -30.17 -3.84 -7.28
C ALA A 183 -28.84 -3.16 -7.61
N LYS A 184 -28.82 -2.19 -8.55
CA LYS A 184 -27.64 -1.34 -8.81
C LYS A 184 -27.16 -0.58 -7.57
N ASN A 185 -28.05 -0.29 -6.63
CA ASN A 185 -27.69 0.36 -5.36
C ASN A 185 -26.66 -0.45 -4.57
N ILE A 186 -26.69 -1.78 -4.65
CA ILE A 186 -25.71 -2.65 -3.99
C ILE A 186 -24.32 -2.42 -4.60
N GLY A 187 -24.24 -2.29 -5.93
CA GLY A 187 -23.00 -1.96 -6.63
C GLY A 187 -22.46 -0.57 -6.25
N TYR A 188 -23.34 0.43 -6.11
CA TYR A 188 -22.94 1.76 -5.63
C TYR A 188 -22.35 1.71 -4.21
N TRP A 189 -23.05 1.05 -3.27
CA TRP A 189 -22.57 0.90 -1.90
C TRP A 189 -21.22 0.18 -1.83
N TRP A 190 -21.00 -0.82 -2.69
CA TRP A 190 -19.73 -1.52 -2.73
C TRP A 190 -18.59 -0.64 -3.28
N ILE A 191 -18.81 0.08 -4.40
CA ILE A 191 -17.81 1.01 -4.94
C ILE A 191 -17.46 2.10 -3.91
N GLU A 192 -18.45 2.62 -3.20
CA GLU A 192 -18.27 3.65 -2.17
C GLU A 192 -17.67 3.09 -0.86
N GLY A 193 -17.45 1.77 -0.77
CA GLY A 193 -16.90 1.11 0.42
C GLY A 193 -17.87 1.09 1.61
N MET A 194 -19.16 1.31 1.38
CA MET A 194 -20.21 1.22 2.40
C MET A 194 -20.56 -0.23 2.78
N ILE A 195 -20.32 -1.18 1.86
CA ILE A 195 -20.46 -2.61 2.11
C ILE A 195 -19.16 -3.35 1.73
N SER A 196 -18.89 -4.46 2.42
CA SER A 196 -17.71 -5.29 2.16
C SER A 196 -17.88 -6.15 0.90
N ASP A 197 -16.78 -6.78 0.46
CA ASP A 197 -16.80 -7.80 -0.58
C ASP A 197 -17.70 -8.99 -0.22
N GLU A 198 -17.69 -9.38 1.05
CA GLU A 198 -18.56 -10.43 1.60
C GLU A 198 -20.03 -10.03 1.52
N ASP A 199 -20.36 -8.79 1.89
CA ASP A 199 -21.73 -8.26 1.80
C ASP A 199 -22.22 -8.18 0.35
N LEU A 200 -21.37 -7.74 -0.58
CA LEU A 200 -21.69 -7.75 -2.01
C LEU A 200 -21.93 -9.18 -2.49
N GLY A 201 -21.03 -10.12 -2.15
CA GLY A 201 -21.16 -11.52 -2.53
C GLY A 201 -22.44 -12.15 -2.01
N ASN A 202 -22.73 -11.96 -0.72
CA ASN A 202 -23.96 -12.42 -0.09
C ASN A 202 -25.22 -11.82 -0.74
N ALA A 203 -25.20 -10.52 -1.04
CA ALA A 203 -26.32 -9.86 -1.71
C ALA A 203 -26.53 -10.44 -3.12
N VAL A 204 -25.48 -10.61 -3.92
CA VAL A 204 -25.58 -11.19 -5.27
C VAL A 204 -26.11 -12.62 -5.21
N ASN A 205 -25.55 -13.48 -4.36
CA ASN A 205 -26.03 -14.85 -4.17
C ASN A 205 -27.50 -14.89 -3.76
N TYR A 206 -27.92 -14.00 -2.86
CA TYR A 206 -29.32 -13.89 -2.47
C TYR A 206 -30.23 -13.53 -3.66
N LEU A 207 -29.81 -12.60 -4.52
CA LEU A 207 -30.59 -12.23 -5.71
C LEU A 207 -30.68 -13.38 -6.73
N ILE A 208 -29.62 -14.17 -6.87
CA ILE A 208 -29.61 -15.38 -7.70
C ILE A 208 -30.57 -16.43 -7.11
N ASP A 209 -30.46 -16.73 -5.82
CA ASP A 209 -31.26 -17.74 -5.12
C ASP A 209 -32.75 -17.41 -5.14
N LYS A 210 -33.09 -16.12 -5.04
CA LYS A 210 -34.48 -15.64 -5.14
C LYS A 210 -34.99 -15.49 -6.57
N LYS A 211 -34.18 -15.86 -7.57
CA LYS A 211 -34.49 -15.71 -9.01
C LYS A 211 -34.86 -14.26 -9.36
N ILE A 212 -34.24 -13.30 -8.68
CA ILE A 212 -34.37 -11.87 -8.94
C ILE A 212 -33.43 -11.49 -10.08
N ILE A 213 -32.21 -12.06 -10.10
CA ILE A 213 -31.39 -12.09 -11.31
C ILE A 213 -31.94 -13.20 -12.20
N SER A 214 -32.41 -12.83 -13.38
CA SER A 214 -32.88 -13.77 -14.38
C SER A 214 -31.74 -14.12 -15.30
N PHE A 215 -31.54 -15.41 -15.54
CA PHE A 215 -30.65 -15.94 -16.57
C PHE A 215 -31.59 -16.58 -17.59
N SER A 216 -32.01 -15.86 -18.63
CA SER A 216 -32.97 -16.40 -19.59
C SER A 216 -32.32 -17.48 -20.45
N ALA A 217 -32.28 -18.70 -19.93
CA ALA A 217 -32.25 -19.95 -20.68
C ALA A 217 -33.44 -20.86 -20.32
N ASP A 218 -34.50 -20.29 -19.73
CA ASP A 218 -35.78 -20.99 -19.55
C ASP A 218 -36.59 -20.93 -20.86
N THR A 219 -36.09 -21.57 -21.92
CA THR A 219 -36.96 -22.08 -22.98
C THR A 219 -36.49 -23.46 -23.46
N ILE A 220 -37.27 -24.46 -23.02
CA ILE A 220 -37.56 -25.76 -23.64
C ILE A 220 -36.54 -26.90 -23.39
N ASP A 221 -36.65 -27.52 -22.21
CA ASP A 221 -36.56 -28.99 -22.06
C ASP A 221 -37.85 -29.52 -21.38
N GLU A 222 -39.01 -28.95 -21.75
CA GLU A 222 -40.31 -29.59 -21.59
C GLU A 222 -40.96 -29.67 -22.98
N ILE A 223 -40.67 -30.72 -23.77
CA ILE A 223 -41.62 -31.59 -24.50
C ILE A 223 -40.95 -32.96 -24.71
#